data_AF-A0A415HVA2-F1
#
_entry.id   AF-A0A415HVA2-F1
#
_cell.length_a   1.000
_cell.length_b   1.000
_cell.length_c   1.000
_cell.angle_alpha   90.00
_cell.angle_beta   90.00
_cell.angle_gamma   90.00
#
_symmetry.space_group_name_H-M   'P 1'
#
loop_
_entity.id
_entity.type
_entity.pdbx_description
1 polymer ?
#
loop_
_entity_poly.entity_id
_entity_poly.type
_entity_poly.pdbx_seq_one_letter_code
_entity_poly.pdbx_strand_id
1 'polypeptide(L)'
;MKKENLRIKENITIQDKINVIESIVEDYFRGGKYTPYFAPISKIVSIATYFIEGYELEDGDNLYTICMTDNDMKRLIETFVGKYAVNNDIMTEVNSYVEDKVDFMKSYIIHENPDLSTIVGAANVIIESLANFANMNVELMSPENLKSVMTVVQKLKDSNLPITKEMITDIVRDAAAFNLDDATKEIMDAKNKEIRDLKEENRNLRKFEMLYNSRNVSNK
;
A
#
# COMPACT_ATOMS: atom_id res chain seq x y z
N MET A 1 -33.90 -8.16 8.80
CA MET A 1 -34.08 -7.45 7.51
C MET A 1 -35.54 -7.39 7.14
N LYS A 2 -36.06 -6.18 6.89
CA LYS A 2 -37.38 -5.93 6.33
C LYS A 2 -37.31 -5.82 4.81
N LYS A 3 -38.32 -6.34 4.11
CA LYS A 3 -38.42 -6.31 2.65
C LYS A 3 -39.62 -5.47 2.24
N GLU A 4 -39.38 -4.42 1.47
CA GLU A 4 -40.41 -3.59 0.86
C GLU A 4 -40.09 -3.48 -0.64
N ASN A 5 -40.68 -4.37 -1.44
CA ASN A 5 -40.43 -4.46 -2.89
C ASN A 5 -38.95 -4.76 -3.23
N LEU A 6 -38.38 -5.79 -2.58
CA LEU A 6 -37.01 -6.25 -2.81
C LEU A 6 -36.79 -6.63 -4.28
N ARG A 7 -35.88 -5.92 -4.96
CA ARG A 7 -35.60 -6.10 -6.39
C ARG A 7 -34.24 -5.53 -6.78
N ILE A 8 -33.78 -5.90 -7.97
CA ILE A 8 -32.66 -5.21 -8.62
C ILE A 8 -33.15 -3.83 -9.08
N LYS A 9 -32.32 -2.80 -8.90
CA LYS A 9 -32.61 -1.45 -9.40
C LYS A 9 -32.94 -1.49 -10.88
N GLU A 10 -33.98 -0.75 -11.28
CA GLU A 10 -34.39 -0.68 -12.69
C GLU A 10 -33.29 -0.11 -13.60
N ASN A 11 -32.48 0.82 -13.06
CA ASN A 11 -31.33 1.38 -13.74
C ASN A 11 -30.11 1.35 -12.82
N ILE A 12 -29.15 0.48 -13.12
CA ILE A 12 -27.84 0.45 -12.44
C ILE A 12 -26.96 1.52 -13.07
N THR A 13 -26.70 2.58 -12.31
CA THR A 13 -25.97 3.75 -12.81
C THR A 13 -24.46 3.49 -12.86
N ILE A 14 -23.73 4.36 -13.56
CA ILE A 14 -22.26 4.36 -13.53
C ILE A 14 -21.76 4.56 -12.09
N GLN A 15 -22.41 5.43 -11.30
CA GLN A 15 -22.03 5.66 -9.91
C GLN A 15 -22.20 4.41 -9.04
N ASP A 16 -23.27 3.63 -9.26
CA ASP A 16 -23.45 2.36 -8.54
C ASP A 16 -22.29 1.40 -8.84
N LYS A 17 -21.89 1.29 -10.11
CA LYS A 17 -20.73 0.46 -10.51
C LYS A 17 -19.43 0.95 -9.88
N ILE A 18 -19.19 2.27 -9.87
CA ILE A 18 -18.03 2.88 -9.20
C ILE A 18 -18.03 2.51 -7.71
N ASN A 19 -19.15 2.67 -7.02
CA ASN A 19 -19.24 2.35 -5.59
C ASN A 19 -18.94 0.87 -5.30
N VAL A 20 -19.39 -0.04 -6.17
CA VAL A 20 -19.03 -1.46 -6.09
C VAL A 20 -17.53 -1.67 -6.30
N ILE A 21 -16.93 -1.06 -7.33
CA ILE A 21 -15.50 -1.16 -7.61
C ILE A 21 -14.68 -0.68 -6.41
N GLU A 22 -14.97 0.53 -5.92
CA GLU A 22 -14.25 1.11 -4.77
C GLU A 22 -14.37 0.24 -3.53
N SER A 23 -15.57 -0.27 -3.23
CA SER A 23 -15.78 -1.15 -2.05
C SER A 23 -14.99 -2.45 -2.15
N ILE A 24 -14.89 -3.05 -3.34
CA ILE A 24 -14.12 -4.27 -3.55
C ILE A 24 -12.62 -3.97 -3.43
N VAL A 25 -12.15 -2.87 -4.06
CA VAL A 25 -10.74 -2.46 -4.03
C VAL A 25 -10.30 -2.11 -2.61
N GLU A 26 -11.10 -1.39 -1.82
CA GLU A 26 -10.78 -1.09 -0.43
C GLU A 26 -10.56 -2.36 0.40
N ASP A 27 -11.35 -3.40 0.15
CA ASP A 27 -11.21 -4.68 0.83
C ASP A 27 -10.00 -5.51 0.37
N TYR A 28 -9.45 -5.24 -0.81
CA TYR A 28 -8.11 -5.72 -1.17
C TYR A 28 -7.00 -5.06 -0.34
N PHE A 29 -7.25 -3.91 0.31
CA PHE A 29 -6.23 -3.12 1.00
C PHE A 29 -6.68 -2.60 2.37
N ARG A 30 -6.81 -3.48 3.37
CA ARG A 30 -7.19 -3.07 4.74
C ARG A 30 -5.99 -2.75 5.63
N GLY A 31 -6.03 -1.59 6.29
CA GLY A 31 -5.00 -1.18 7.25
C GLY A 31 -3.60 -1.05 6.64
N GLY A 32 -3.53 -0.64 5.37
CA GLY A 32 -2.27 -0.51 4.61
C GLY A 32 -1.65 -1.84 4.18
N LYS A 33 -2.39 -2.96 4.26
CA LYS A 33 -1.90 -4.28 3.87
C LYS A 33 -2.76 -4.85 2.75
N TYR A 34 -2.13 -5.65 1.88
CA TYR A 34 -2.85 -6.43 0.88
C TYR A 34 -3.62 -7.59 1.55
N THR A 35 -4.94 -7.57 1.43
CA THR A 35 -5.89 -8.49 2.08
C THR A 35 -6.91 -9.08 1.11
N PRO A 36 -6.48 -9.83 0.08
CA PRO A 36 -7.34 -10.27 -1.02
C PRO A 36 -8.51 -11.16 -0.59
N TYR A 37 -8.42 -11.80 0.58
CA TYR A 37 -9.44 -12.69 1.11
C TYR A 37 -10.73 -11.99 1.58
N PHE A 38 -10.74 -10.65 1.73
CA PHE A 38 -11.98 -9.91 1.99
C PHE A 38 -12.73 -9.52 0.71
N ALA A 39 -12.05 -9.45 -0.43
CA ALA A 39 -12.65 -9.02 -1.70
C ALA A 39 -13.87 -9.87 -2.15
N PRO A 40 -13.90 -11.22 -2.00
CA PRO A 40 -15.08 -12.01 -2.33
C PRO A 40 -16.30 -11.65 -1.46
N ILE A 41 -16.09 -11.32 -0.19
CA ILE A 41 -17.15 -10.89 0.73
C ILE A 41 -17.66 -9.51 0.30
N SER A 42 -16.74 -8.56 0.05
CA SER A 42 -17.07 -7.22 -0.42
C SER A 42 -17.91 -7.28 -1.69
N LYS A 43 -17.52 -8.10 -2.67
CA LYS A 43 -18.25 -8.25 -3.93
C LYS A 43 -19.73 -8.58 -3.74
N ILE A 44 -20.04 -9.50 -2.84
CA ILE A 44 -21.42 -9.90 -2.52
C ILE A 44 -22.16 -8.76 -1.82
N VAL A 45 -21.54 -8.19 -0.79
CA VAL A 45 -22.13 -7.11 0.02
C VAL A 45 -22.37 -5.85 -0.82
N SER A 46 -21.45 -5.48 -1.70
CA SER A 46 -21.54 -4.29 -2.54
C SER A 46 -22.61 -4.45 -3.62
N ILE A 47 -22.80 -5.66 -4.18
CA ILE A 47 -23.93 -5.92 -5.09
C ILE A 47 -25.25 -5.68 -4.34
N ALA A 48 -25.41 -6.25 -3.15
CA ALA A 48 -26.60 -6.05 -2.34
C ALA A 48 -26.80 -4.57 -1.96
N THR A 49 -25.72 -3.85 -1.65
CA THR A 49 -25.77 -2.44 -1.22
C THR A 49 -26.12 -1.50 -2.36
N TYR A 50 -25.55 -1.69 -3.55
CA TYR A 50 -25.61 -0.71 -4.63
C TYR A 50 -26.49 -1.12 -5.81
N PHE A 51 -26.73 -2.41 -6.05
CA PHE A 51 -27.53 -2.88 -7.19
C PHE A 51 -28.93 -3.37 -6.80
N ILE A 52 -29.17 -3.63 -5.51
CA ILE A 52 -30.44 -4.13 -4.99
C ILE A 52 -31.09 -3.05 -4.12
N GLU A 53 -32.40 -2.90 -4.24
CA GLU A 53 -33.22 -1.97 -3.46
C GLU A 53 -34.43 -2.69 -2.87
N GLY A 54 -35.18 -1.99 -2.02
CA GLY A 54 -36.41 -2.52 -1.42
C GLY A 54 -36.17 -3.42 -0.21
N TYR A 55 -35.10 -3.15 0.55
CA TYR A 55 -34.88 -3.73 1.86
C TYR A 55 -34.30 -2.72 2.83
N GLU A 56 -34.54 -2.97 4.11
CA GLU A 56 -33.98 -2.18 5.21
C GLU A 56 -33.36 -3.15 6.23
N LEU A 57 -32.14 -2.84 6.67
CA LEU A 57 -31.45 -3.59 7.70
C LEU A 57 -31.95 -3.17 9.07
N GLU A 58 -32.16 -4.15 9.94
CA GLU A 58 -32.54 -3.97 11.33
C GLU A 58 -31.30 -4.05 12.24
N ASP A 59 -31.42 -3.56 13.48
CA ASP A 59 -30.33 -3.62 14.45
C ASP A 59 -29.87 -5.08 14.66
N GLY A 60 -28.56 -5.30 14.46
CA GLY A 60 -27.95 -6.62 14.57
C GLY A 60 -27.94 -7.44 13.28
N ASP A 61 -28.55 -6.96 12.18
CA ASP A 61 -28.44 -7.60 10.89
C ASP A 61 -27.00 -7.61 10.37
N ASN A 62 -26.57 -8.77 9.88
CA ASN A 62 -25.33 -8.90 9.12
C ASN A 62 -25.67 -9.08 7.64
N LEU A 63 -25.40 -8.05 6.82
CA LEU A 63 -25.76 -8.06 5.41
C LEU A 63 -25.12 -9.23 4.64
N TYR A 64 -23.88 -9.59 4.94
CA TYR A 64 -23.24 -10.74 4.30
C TYR A 64 -23.96 -12.05 4.64
N THR A 65 -24.29 -12.28 5.91
CA THR A 65 -25.09 -13.45 6.32
C THR A 65 -26.41 -13.48 5.58
N ILE A 66 -27.14 -12.36 5.52
CA ILE A 66 -28.40 -12.24 4.80
C ILE A 66 -28.24 -12.60 3.32
N CYS A 67 -27.21 -12.08 2.64
CA CYS A 67 -26.91 -12.39 1.25
C CYS A 67 -26.72 -13.90 0.99
N MET A 68 -26.26 -14.64 2.01
CA MET A 68 -25.97 -16.07 1.89
C MET A 68 -27.14 -16.97 2.35
N THR A 69 -28.00 -16.47 3.25
CA THR A 69 -29.05 -17.27 3.91
C THR A 69 -30.47 -16.92 3.52
N ASP A 70 -30.75 -15.66 3.13
CA ASP A 70 -32.07 -15.27 2.66
C ASP A 70 -32.25 -15.64 1.19
N ASN A 71 -33.24 -16.50 0.90
CA ASN A 71 -33.43 -17.06 -0.44
C ASN A 71 -33.73 -16.00 -1.51
N ASP A 72 -34.45 -14.93 -1.17
CA ASP A 72 -34.81 -13.90 -2.15
C ASP A 72 -33.61 -13.03 -2.46
N MET A 73 -32.90 -12.54 -1.43
CA MET A 73 -31.67 -11.76 -1.60
C MET A 73 -30.63 -12.56 -2.38
N LYS A 74 -30.39 -13.82 -1.97
CA LYS A 74 -29.42 -14.70 -2.63
C LYS A 74 -29.72 -14.89 -4.11
N ARG A 75 -31.00 -15.11 -4.48
CA ARG A 75 -31.40 -15.26 -5.88
C ARG A 75 -31.09 -14.01 -6.70
N LEU A 76 -31.33 -12.82 -6.15
CA LEU A 76 -31.01 -11.57 -6.85
C LEU A 76 -29.50 -11.43 -7.05
N ILE A 77 -28.70 -11.74 -6.03
CA ILE A 77 -27.22 -11.71 -6.12
C ILE A 77 -26.70 -12.73 -7.15
N GLU A 78 -27.27 -13.93 -7.18
CA GLU A 78 -26.89 -14.98 -8.13
C GLU A 78 -27.12 -14.58 -9.59
N THR A 79 -27.99 -13.60 -9.88
CA THR A 79 -28.13 -13.05 -11.24
C THR A 79 -26.87 -12.33 -11.72
N PHE A 80 -26.01 -11.87 -10.82
CA PHE A 80 -24.76 -11.17 -11.12
C PHE A 80 -23.52 -12.07 -11.09
N VAL A 81 -23.47 -13.05 -10.18
CA VAL A 81 -22.25 -13.83 -9.88
C VAL A 81 -22.45 -15.35 -9.90
N GLY A 82 -23.67 -15.82 -10.15
CA GLY A 82 -23.99 -17.24 -10.22
C GLY A 82 -23.52 -17.89 -11.53
N LYS A 83 -23.51 -19.23 -11.55
CA LYS A 83 -23.15 -20.03 -12.73
C LYS A 83 -23.98 -19.70 -13.98
N TYR A 84 -25.21 -19.22 -13.78
CA TYR A 84 -26.15 -18.84 -14.83
C TYR A 84 -26.54 -17.35 -14.73
N ALA A 85 -25.60 -16.51 -14.29
CA ALA A 85 -25.80 -15.09 -14.11
C ALA A 85 -26.21 -14.39 -15.43
N VAL A 86 -27.41 -13.80 -15.43
CA VAL A 86 -27.94 -13.04 -16.57
C VAL A 86 -27.41 -11.60 -16.62
N ASN A 87 -26.93 -11.07 -15.50
CA ASN A 87 -26.32 -9.75 -15.37
C ASN A 87 -24.79 -9.83 -15.30
N ASN A 88 -24.19 -10.92 -15.79
CA ASN A 88 -22.75 -11.14 -15.73
C ASN A 88 -21.95 -10.07 -16.49
N ASP A 89 -22.53 -9.44 -17.51
CA ASP A 89 -21.84 -8.40 -18.28
C ASP A 89 -21.48 -7.19 -17.39
N ILE A 90 -22.39 -6.80 -16.50
CA ILE A 90 -22.15 -5.74 -15.51
C ILE A 90 -20.99 -6.12 -14.60
N MET A 91 -20.97 -7.36 -14.12
CA MET A 91 -19.90 -7.83 -13.24
C MET A 91 -18.59 -8.07 -13.98
N THR A 92 -18.62 -8.38 -15.27
CA THR A 92 -17.42 -8.52 -16.09
C THR A 92 -16.74 -7.17 -16.23
N GLU A 93 -17.51 -6.12 -16.53
CA GLU A 93 -17.01 -4.74 -16.55
C GLU A 93 -16.46 -4.31 -15.18
N VAL A 94 -17.24 -4.49 -14.10
CA VAL A 94 -16.80 -4.16 -12.73
C VAL A 94 -15.51 -4.91 -12.36
N ASN A 95 -15.41 -6.21 -12.62
CA ASN A 95 -14.22 -6.98 -12.27
C ASN A 95 -12.99 -6.49 -13.05
N SER A 96 -13.14 -6.11 -14.33
CA SER A 96 -12.02 -5.59 -15.11
C SER A 96 -11.42 -4.30 -14.52
N TYR A 97 -12.26 -3.39 -14.03
CA TYR A 97 -11.80 -2.17 -13.36
C TYR A 97 -11.23 -2.44 -11.97
N VAL A 98 -11.81 -3.40 -11.23
CA VAL A 98 -11.24 -3.83 -9.95
C VAL A 98 -9.84 -4.42 -10.16
N GLU A 99 -9.66 -5.30 -11.14
CA GLU A 99 -8.37 -5.91 -11.46
C GLU A 99 -7.32 -4.85 -11.82
N ASP A 100 -7.64 -3.97 -12.77
CA ASP A 100 -6.75 -2.89 -13.19
C ASP A 100 -6.35 -1.97 -12.02
N LYS A 101 -7.32 -1.53 -11.22
CA LYS A 101 -7.06 -0.66 -10.07
C LYS A 101 -6.27 -1.36 -8.97
N VAL A 102 -6.55 -2.63 -8.69
CA VAL A 102 -5.79 -3.42 -7.71
C VAL A 102 -4.35 -3.59 -8.17
N ASP A 103 -4.11 -3.86 -9.46
CA ASP A 103 -2.75 -4.03 -9.99
C ASP A 103 -1.98 -2.70 -10.02
N PHE A 104 -2.65 -1.59 -10.33
CA PHE A 104 -2.08 -0.25 -10.14
C PHE A 104 -1.69 -0.01 -8.68
N MET A 105 -2.58 -0.30 -7.72
CA MET A 105 -2.30 -0.09 -6.29
C MET A 105 -1.18 -0.99 -5.75
N LYS A 106 -1.11 -2.26 -6.16
CA LYS A 106 0.01 -3.15 -5.82
C LYS A 106 1.33 -2.54 -6.30
N SER A 107 1.35 -2.09 -7.56
CA SER A 107 2.54 -1.48 -8.17
C SER A 107 2.90 -0.18 -7.46
N TYR A 108 1.92 0.66 -7.15
CA TYR A 108 2.10 1.91 -6.41
C TYR A 108 2.73 1.66 -5.04
N ILE A 109 2.22 0.71 -4.26
CA ILE A 109 2.75 0.37 -2.92
C ILE A 109 4.18 -0.20 -3.01
N ILE A 110 4.48 -1.02 -4.02
CA ILE A 110 5.81 -1.58 -4.24
C ILE A 110 6.81 -0.49 -4.65
N HIS A 111 6.38 0.46 -5.48
CA HIS A 111 7.25 1.50 -6.03
C HIS A 111 7.28 2.80 -5.20
N GLU A 112 6.41 2.97 -4.21
CA GLU A 112 6.51 4.06 -3.21
C GLU A 112 7.74 3.92 -2.29
N ASN A 113 8.41 2.76 -2.26
CA ASN A 113 9.57 2.49 -1.41
C ASN A 113 10.80 2.05 -2.22
N PRO A 114 11.39 2.96 -2.98
CA PRO A 114 12.67 3.46 -2.51
C PRO A 114 12.52 4.96 -2.25
N ASP A 115 13.03 5.43 -1.12
CA ASP A 115 13.05 6.85 -0.81
C ASP A 115 13.84 7.57 -1.90
N LEU A 116 13.14 7.98 -2.95
CA LEU A 116 13.70 8.62 -4.13
C LEU A 116 14.42 9.89 -3.71
N SER A 117 14.00 10.52 -2.61
CA SER A 117 14.68 11.68 -2.04
C SER A 117 16.03 11.30 -1.42
N THR A 118 16.14 10.13 -0.79
CA THR A 118 17.42 9.56 -0.32
C THR A 118 18.31 9.14 -1.50
N ILE A 119 17.77 8.52 -2.55
CA ILE A 119 18.55 8.15 -3.75
C ILE A 119 19.05 9.41 -4.48
N VAL A 120 18.17 10.41 -4.68
CA VAL A 120 18.53 11.70 -5.29
C VAL A 120 19.51 12.46 -4.40
N GLY A 121 19.35 12.40 -3.07
CA GLY A 121 20.29 12.97 -2.11
C GLY A 121 21.68 12.34 -2.23
N ALA A 122 21.76 11.01 -2.27
CA ALA A 122 23.02 10.29 -2.48
C ALA A 122 23.65 10.61 -3.84
N ALA A 123 22.85 10.66 -4.92
CA ALA A 123 23.32 11.00 -6.25
C ALA A 123 23.86 12.44 -6.32
N ASN A 124 23.19 13.41 -5.69
CA ASN A 124 23.64 14.80 -5.64
C ASN A 124 24.97 14.93 -4.87
N VAL A 125 25.13 14.25 -3.73
CA VAL A 125 26.40 14.23 -2.98
C VAL A 125 27.53 13.63 -3.81
N ILE A 126 27.26 12.56 -4.57
CA ILE A 126 28.25 11.95 -5.48
C ILE A 126 28.62 12.92 -6.60
N ILE A 127 27.65 13.56 -7.25
CA ILE A 127 27.86 14.54 -8.33
C ILE A 127 28.68 15.73 -7.82
N GLU A 128 28.31 16.31 -6.67
CA GLU A 128 29.03 17.43 -6.05
C GLU A 128 30.46 17.04 -5.67
N SER A 129 30.65 15.83 -5.12
CA SER A 129 31.98 15.33 -4.77
C SER A 129 32.87 15.15 -6.00
N LEU A 130 32.32 14.63 -7.11
CA LEU A 130 33.05 14.49 -8.37
C LEU A 130 33.33 15.84 -9.03
N ALA A 131 32.39 16.79 -8.98
CA ALA A 131 32.59 18.15 -9.49
C ALA A 131 33.66 18.90 -8.70
N ASN A 132 33.66 18.78 -7.37
CA ASN A 132 34.69 19.34 -6.50
C ASN A 132 36.06 18.70 -6.77
N PHE A 133 36.09 17.38 -6.98
CA PHE A 133 37.31 16.66 -7.36
C PHE A 133 37.86 17.14 -8.72
N ALA A 134 36.99 17.32 -9.72
CA ALA A 134 37.39 17.80 -11.04
C ALA A 134 37.93 19.25 -11.03
N ASN A 135 37.44 20.08 -10.10
CA ASN A 135 37.85 21.48 -9.96
C ASN A 135 38.97 21.69 -8.93
N MET A 136 39.57 20.62 -8.38
CA MET A 136 40.68 20.73 -7.44
C MET A 136 41.92 21.31 -8.13
N ASN A 137 42.42 22.43 -7.62
CA ASN A 137 43.69 22.99 -8.07
C ASN A 137 44.86 22.26 -7.36
N VAL A 138 45.35 21.22 -8.02
CA VAL A 138 46.42 20.33 -7.55
C VAL A 138 47.77 21.05 -7.40
N GLU A 139 47.97 22.17 -8.07
CA GLU A 139 49.24 22.94 -8.03
C GLU A 139 49.47 23.64 -6.68
N LEU A 140 48.41 23.85 -5.90
CA LEU A 140 48.46 24.53 -4.59
C LEU A 140 48.53 23.54 -3.40
N MET A 141 48.69 22.23 -3.67
CA MET A 141 48.62 21.20 -2.63
C MET A 141 49.99 20.84 -2.05
N SER A 142 50.02 20.51 -0.76
CA SER A 142 51.21 19.94 -0.14
C SER A 142 51.52 18.54 -0.71
N PRO A 143 52.80 18.10 -0.68
CA PRO A 143 53.19 16.78 -1.17
C PRO A 143 52.44 15.61 -0.51
N GLU A 144 52.08 15.73 0.77
CA GLU A 144 51.31 14.72 1.51
C GLU A 144 49.84 14.65 1.07
N ASN A 145 49.23 15.79 0.76
CA ASN A 145 47.87 15.85 0.23
C ASN A 145 47.80 15.33 -1.21
N LEU A 146 48.81 15.62 -2.03
CA LEU A 146 48.96 15.05 -3.38
C LEU A 146 49.02 13.52 -3.36
N LYS A 147 49.74 12.93 -2.39
CA LYS A 147 49.84 11.48 -2.22
C LYS A 147 48.48 10.85 -1.88
N SER A 148 47.69 11.53 -1.05
CA SER A 148 46.33 11.11 -0.71
C SER A 148 45.39 11.16 -1.91
N VAL A 149 45.45 12.22 -2.71
CA VAL A 149 44.67 12.37 -3.96
C VAL A 149 45.06 11.30 -4.98
N MET A 150 46.35 11.07 -5.19
CA MET A 150 46.85 10.02 -6.09
C MET A 150 46.44 8.62 -5.62
N THR A 151 46.33 8.39 -4.30
CA THR A 151 45.81 7.12 -3.75
C THR A 151 44.34 6.92 -4.10
N VAL A 152 43.53 7.98 -4.09
CA VAL A 152 42.12 7.92 -4.51
C VAL A 152 42.00 7.67 -6.01
N VAL A 153 42.75 8.39 -6.85
CA VAL A 153 42.78 8.16 -8.31
C VAL A 153 43.22 6.74 -8.64
N GLN A 154 44.26 6.25 -7.97
CA GLN A 154 44.78 4.91 -8.20
C GLN A 154 43.77 3.85 -7.75
N LYS A 155 43.10 4.02 -6.60
CA LYS A 155 42.01 3.13 -6.17
C LYS A 155 40.82 3.15 -7.13
N LEU A 156 40.48 4.30 -7.72
CA LEU A 156 39.43 4.38 -8.75
C LEU A 156 39.85 3.65 -10.03
N LYS A 157 41.09 3.84 -10.48
CA LYS A 157 41.66 3.14 -11.64
C LYS A 157 41.75 1.62 -11.42
N ASP A 158 42.12 1.19 -10.21
CA ASP A 158 42.30 -0.23 -9.85
C ASP A 158 40.99 -0.92 -9.48
N SER A 159 39.93 -0.16 -9.18
CA SER A 159 38.61 -0.72 -8.86
C SER A 159 37.93 -1.41 -10.04
N ASN A 160 38.47 -1.25 -11.26
CA ASN A 160 37.91 -1.78 -12.51
C ASN A 160 36.44 -1.36 -12.74
N LEU A 161 35.96 -0.33 -12.02
CA LEU A 161 34.65 0.26 -12.18
C LEU A 161 34.67 1.10 -13.47
N PRO A 162 33.93 0.73 -14.52
CA PRO A 162 33.78 1.60 -15.66
C PRO A 162 32.96 2.81 -15.20
N ILE A 163 33.61 3.93 -14.87
CA ILE A 163 32.89 5.18 -14.59
C ILE A 163 32.35 5.71 -15.92
N THR A 164 31.28 5.07 -16.39
CA THR A 164 30.56 5.40 -17.61
C THR A 164 29.10 5.63 -17.27
N LYS A 165 28.36 6.21 -18.23
CA LYS A 165 26.93 6.46 -18.09
C LYS A 165 26.16 5.15 -17.84
N GLU A 166 26.65 4.05 -18.41
CA GLU A 166 26.10 2.70 -18.22
C GLU A 166 26.23 2.24 -16.77
N MET A 167 27.36 2.45 -16.09
CA MET A 167 27.52 2.07 -14.67
C MET A 167 26.58 2.85 -13.74
N ILE A 168 26.39 4.16 -13.96
CA ILE A 168 25.40 4.93 -13.19
C ILE A 168 23.99 4.40 -13.45
N THR A 169 23.69 4.02 -14.69
CA THR A 169 22.41 3.43 -15.07
C THR A 169 22.21 2.04 -14.46
N ASP A 170 23.26 1.23 -14.38
CA ASP A 170 23.24 -0.12 -13.79
C ASP A 170 23.16 -0.06 -12.26
N ILE A 171 23.86 0.87 -11.59
CA ILE A 171 23.71 1.13 -10.15
C ILE A 171 22.27 1.56 -9.82
N VAL A 172 21.68 2.44 -10.65
CA VAL A 172 20.28 2.87 -10.49
C VAL A 172 19.32 1.69 -10.74
N ARG A 173 19.63 0.81 -11.70
CA ARG A 173 18.84 -0.40 -11.99
C ARG A 173 18.97 -1.46 -10.90
N ASP A 174 20.16 -1.68 -10.36
CA ASP A 174 20.46 -2.66 -9.32
C ASP A 174 19.91 -2.19 -7.95
N ALA A 175 19.97 -0.89 -7.65
CA ALA A 175 19.30 -0.31 -6.49
C ALA A 175 17.76 -0.42 -6.60
N ALA A 176 17.22 -0.32 -7.83
CA ALA A 176 15.80 -0.57 -8.08
C ALA A 176 15.43 -2.07 -8.08
N ALA A 177 16.40 -2.97 -8.23
CA ALA A 177 16.22 -4.42 -8.26
C ALA A 177 16.56 -5.12 -6.93
N PHE A 178 16.86 -4.37 -5.87
CA PHE A 178 17.28 -4.91 -4.58
C PHE A 178 16.14 -5.68 -3.87
N ASN A 179 16.17 -7.01 -3.96
CA ASN A 179 15.38 -7.90 -3.10
C ASN A 179 16.08 -8.04 -1.75
N LEU A 180 15.42 -7.58 -0.68
CA LEU A 180 15.93 -7.59 0.69
C LEU A 180 16.22 -9.02 1.18
N ASP A 181 17.46 -9.27 1.60
CA ASP A 181 17.90 -10.54 2.16
C ASP A 181 17.37 -10.78 3.58
N ASP A 182 17.50 -12.03 4.06
CA ASP A 182 16.88 -12.49 5.29
C ASP A 182 17.44 -11.83 6.56
N ALA A 183 18.68 -11.32 6.53
CA ALA A 183 19.23 -10.53 7.62
C ALA A 183 18.50 -9.18 7.76
N THR A 184 18.10 -8.59 6.64
CA THR A 184 17.31 -7.36 6.65
C THR A 184 15.87 -7.60 7.09
N LYS A 185 15.31 -8.79 6.80
CA LYS A 185 14.02 -9.23 7.38
C LYS A 185 14.10 -9.41 8.89
N GLU A 186 15.18 -10.00 9.43
CA GLU A 186 15.35 -10.12 10.89
C GLU A 186 15.46 -8.76 11.58
N ILE A 187 16.18 -7.80 10.98
CA ILE A 187 16.27 -6.43 11.51
C ILE A 187 14.90 -5.72 11.43
N MET A 188 14.16 -5.89 10.33
CA MET A 188 12.80 -5.37 10.19
C MET A 188 11.85 -5.99 11.20
N ASP A 189 11.92 -7.30 11.44
CA ASP A 189 11.06 -7.99 12.40
C ASP A 189 11.37 -7.58 13.84
N ALA A 190 12.65 -7.39 14.17
CA ALA A 190 13.08 -6.83 15.44
C ALA A 190 12.56 -5.39 15.63
N LYS A 191 12.68 -4.54 14.61
CA LYS A 191 12.18 -3.15 14.62
C LYS A 191 10.64 -3.09 14.69
N ASN A 192 9.94 -3.97 13.98
CA ASN A 192 8.48 -4.06 13.98
C ASN A 192 7.94 -4.62 15.31
N LYS A 193 8.74 -5.42 16.02
CA LYS A 193 8.43 -5.83 17.40
C LYS A 193 8.61 -4.65 18.36
N GLU A 194 9.73 -3.95 18.28
CA GLU A 194 10.01 -2.74 19.07
C GLU A 194 8.89 -1.68 18.92
N ILE A 195 8.42 -1.44 17.69
CA ILE A 195 7.32 -0.51 17.40
C ILE A 195 5.99 -0.98 18.01
N ARG A 196 5.72 -2.29 18.03
CA ARG A 196 4.49 -2.84 18.65
C ARG A 196 4.49 -2.64 20.15
N ASP A 197 5.62 -2.95 20.79
CA ASP A 197 5.78 -2.82 22.24
C ASP A 197 5.62 -1.35 22.68
N LEU A 198 6.24 -0.41 21.94
CA LEU A 198 6.09 1.03 22.18
C LEU A 198 4.66 1.53 21.98
N LYS A 199 3.93 1.01 20.98
CA LYS A 199 2.50 1.38 20.78
C LYS A 199 1.63 0.88 21.91
N GLU A 200 1.91 -0.30 22.44
CA GLU A 200 1.17 -0.86 23.58
C GLU A 200 1.43 -0.07 24.85
N GLU A 201 2.69 0.29 25.12
CA GLU A 201 3.06 1.17 26.24
C GLU A 201 2.35 2.52 26.14
N ASN A 202 2.36 3.16 24.96
CA ASN A 202 1.68 4.43 24.74
C ASN A 202 0.16 4.33 24.96
N ARG A 203 -0.46 3.23 24.55
CA ARG A 203 -1.89 2.95 24.80
C ARG A 203 -2.18 2.80 26.29
N ASN A 204 -1.30 2.15 27.04
CA ASN A 204 -1.44 1.98 28.48
C ASN A 204 -1.25 3.30 29.24
N LEU A 205 -0.30 4.14 28.81
CA LEU A 205 -0.10 5.49 29.35
C LEU A 205 -1.35 6.36 29.12
N ARG A 206 -1.95 6.35 27.92
CA ARG A 206 -3.20 7.06 27.65
C ARG A 206 -4.36 6.59 28.52
N LYS A 207 -4.49 5.28 28.75
CA LYS A 207 -5.49 4.73 29.69
C LYS A 207 -5.23 5.20 31.12
N PHE A 208 -3.97 5.23 31.54
CA PHE A 208 -3.59 5.72 32.87
C PHE A 208 -3.91 7.20 33.03
N GLU A 209 -3.59 8.05 32.05
CA GLU A 209 -3.96 9.48 32.07
C GLU A 209 -5.48 9.67 32.13
N MET A 210 -6.27 8.91 31.37
CA MET A 210 -7.73 8.96 31.42
C MET A 210 -8.28 8.57 32.80
N LEU A 211 -7.69 7.55 33.45
CA LEU A 211 -8.07 7.12 34.80
C LEU A 211 -7.62 8.12 35.87
N TYR A 212 -6.45 8.72 35.72
CA TYR A 212 -5.93 9.75 36.62
C TYR A 212 -6.78 11.03 36.55
N ASN A 213 -7.09 11.47 35.33
CA ASN A 213 -7.94 12.64 35.11
C ASN A 213 -9.38 12.38 35.60
N SER A 214 -9.97 11.22 35.33
CA SER A 214 -11.32 10.92 35.84
C SER A 214 -11.39 10.84 37.37
N ARG A 215 -10.32 10.42 38.06
CA ARG A 215 -10.24 10.43 39.54
C ARG A 215 -10.02 11.82 40.13
N ASN A 216 -9.37 12.72 39.40
CA ASN A 216 -9.05 14.08 39.87
C ASN A 216 -10.11 15.14 39.48
N VAL A 217 -11.06 14.80 38.60
CA VAL A 217 -12.21 15.66 38.27
C VAL A 217 -13.30 15.61 39.37
N SER A 218 -13.28 14.62 40.27
CA SER A 218 -14.21 14.52 41.40
C SER A 218 -13.84 15.35 42.65
N ASN A 219 -12.75 16.12 42.62
CA ASN A 219 -12.26 16.93 43.77
C ASN A 219 -12.24 18.45 43.49
N LYS A 220 -13.13 18.95 42.65
CA LYS A 220 -13.39 20.40 42.50
C LYS A 220 -14.85 20.72 42.71
#